data_AF-A0AAW8AJJ8-F1
#
_entry.id   AF-A0AAW8AJJ8-F1
#
_cell.length_a   1.000
_cell.length_b   1.000
_cell.length_c   1.000
_cell.angle_alpha   90.00
_cell.angle_beta   90.00
_cell.angle_gamma   90.00
#
_symmetry.space_group_name_H-M   'P 1'
#
loop_
_entity.id
_entity.type
_entity.pdbx_description
1 polymer ?
#
loop_
_entity_poly.entity_id
_entity_poly.type
_entity_poly.pdbx_seq_one_letter_code
_entity_poly.pdbx_strand_id
1 'polypeptide(L)'
;PSPYRDRSVAENLDLFERMRQGEFPDGTKTLRAKIDMAHPNLNRRDPVMYRIIHATHHNTGDQWCVYPMYDWAHGFEDSIEGITHS
;
A
#
# COMPACT_ATOMS: atom_id res chain seq x y z
N PRO A 1 -12.85 -4.42 13.42
CA PRO A 1 -11.53 -4.32 12.76
C PRO A 1 -11.30 -5.55 11.89
N SER A 2 -10.44 -5.48 10.86
CA SER A 2 -10.08 -6.67 10.06
C SER A 2 -9.48 -7.77 10.94
N PRO A 3 -9.81 -9.06 10.75
CA PRO A 3 -9.18 -10.17 11.47
C PRO A 3 -7.66 -10.21 11.33
N TYR A 4 -7.12 -9.58 10.28
CA TYR A 4 -5.70 -9.56 9.95
C TYR A 4 -4.93 -8.38 10.55
N ARG A 5 -5.59 -7.49 11.32
CA ARG A 5 -5.00 -6.23 11.82
C ARG A 5 -3.86 -6.45 12.82
N ASP A 6 -3.86 -7.58 13.51
CA ASP A 6 -2.94 -7.89 14.61
C ASP A 6 -1.92 -8.99 14.23
N ARG A 7 -1.69 -9.19 12.93
CA ARG A 7 -0.57 -9.98 12.42
C ARG A 7 0.76 -9.46 12.95
N SER A 8 1.69 -10.38 13.14
CA SER A 8 3.07 -10.03 13.54
C SER A 8 3.78 -9.22 12.45
N VAL A 9 4.83 -8.50 12.83
CA VAL A 9 5.69 -7.80 11.86
C VAL A 9 6.28 -8.79 10.85
N ALA A 10 6.76 -9.94 11.32
CA ALA A 10 7.37 -10.97 10.48
C ALA A 10 6.40 -11.51 9.42
N GLU A 11 5.16 -11.83 9.82
CA GLU A 11 4.13 -12.30 8.88
C GLU A 11 3.77 -11.23 7.85
N ASN A 12 3.65 -9.97 8.27
CA ASN A 12 3.35 -8.88 7.33
C ASN A 12 4.47 -8.66 6.31
N LEU A 13 5.74 -8.73 6.74
CA LEU A 13 6.89 -8.60 5.84
C LEU A 13 6.95 -9.76 4.83
N ASP A 14 6.73 -11.00 5.28
CA ASP A 14 6.66 -12.18 4.40
C ASP A 14 5.55 -12.02 3.33
N LEU A 15 4.34 -11.70 3.77
CA LEU A 15 3.21 -11.54 2.85
C LEU A 15 3.43 -10.40 1.86
N PHE A 16 4.01 -9.28 2.30
CA PHE A 16 4.27 -8.15 1.41
C PHE A 16 5.37 -8.45 0.38
N GLU A 17 6.41 -9.20 0.76
CA GLU A 17 7.42 -9.68 -0.19
C GLU A 17 6.81 -10.63 -1.22
N ARG A 18 5.93 -11.55 -0.80
CA ARG A 18 5.21 -12.45 -1.71
C ARG A 18 4.23 -11.72 -2.63
N MET A 19 3.61 -10.64 -2.14
CA MET A 19 2.84 -9.71 -3.00
C MET A 19 3.74 -9.11 -4.08
N ARG A 20 4.93 -8.60 -3.70
CA ARG A 20 5.90 -8.01 -4.63
C ARG A 20 6.41 -9.01 -5.68
N GLN A 21 6.48 -10.29 -5.32
CA GLN A 21 6.85 -11.39 -6.22
C GLN A 21 5.72 -11.85 -7.15
N GLY A 22 4.52 -11.26 -7.05
CA GLY A 22 3.38 -11.60 -7.92
C GLY A 22 2.68 -12.90 -7.56
N GLU A 23 2.84 -13.41 -6.33
CA GLU A 23 2.26 -14.69 -5.93
C GLU A 23 0.72 -14.65 -5.82
N PHE A 24 0.13 -13.45 -5.66
CA PHE A 24 -1.30 -13.28 -5.42
C PHE A 24 -1.99 -12.52 -6.56
N PRO A 25 -3.22 -12.89 -6.96
CA PRO A 25 -3.94 -12.18 -8.02
C PRO A 25 -4.35 -10.74 -7.65
N ASP A 26 -4.72 -9.96 -8.66
CA ASP A 26 -5.22 -8.59 -8.52
C ASP A 26 -6.37 -8.48 -7.51
N GLY A 27 -6.34 -7.44 -6.69
CA GLY A 27 -7.38 -7.14 -5.70
C GLY A 27 -7.49 -8.12 -4.52
N THR A 28 -6.72 -9.21 -4.49
CA THR A 28 -6.84 -10.23 -3.44
C THR A 28 -6.18 -9.84 -2.12
N LYS A 29 -5.19 -8.93 -2.14
CA LYS A 29 -4.52 -8.41 -0.95
C LYS A 29 -4.18 -6.92 -1.10
N THR A 30 -4.12 -6.25 0.04
CA THR A 30 -3.67 -4.87 0.17
C THR A 30 -2.82 -4.71 1.42
N LEU A 31 -1.86 -3.78 1.38
CA LEU A 31 -1.18 -3.30 2.58
C LEU A 31 -1.93 -2.06 3.08
N ARG A 32 -2.22 -1.98 4.37
CA ARG A 32 -3.00 -0.89 4.99
C ARG A 32 -2.24 -0.28 6.14
N ALA A 33 -2.36 1.03 6.31
CA ALA A 33 -1.82 1.71 7.48
C ALA A 33 -2.58 1.24 8.74
N LYS A 34 -1.89 1.10 9.87
CA LYS A 34 -2.52 0.83 11.17
C LYS A 34 -2.70 2.14 11.92
N ILE A 35 -3.86 2.77 11.77
CA ILE A 35 -4.22 4.05 12.38
C ILE A 35 -5.36 3.79 13.38
N ASP A 36 -6.60 4.15 13.05
CA ASP A 36 -7.74 3.96 13.93
C ASP A 36 -9.02 3.67 13.15
N MET A 37 -9.53 2.44 13.27
CA MET A 37 -10.77 2.00 12.63
C MET A 37 -12.03 2.69 13.18
N ALA A 38 -11.97 3.27 14.39
CA ALA A 38 -13.08 4.01 14.99
C ALA A 38 -13.03 5.51 14.69
N HIS A 39 -12.02 5.99 13.96
CA HIS A 39 -11.80 7.41 13.74
C HIS A 39 -13.02 8.07 13.05
N PRO A 40 -13.45 9.29 13.46
CA PRO A 40 -14.59 9.96 12.86
C PRO A 40 -14.38 10.31 11.38
N ASN A 41 -13.16 10.72 11.01
CA ASN A 41 -12.74 10.85 9.62
C ASN A 41 -12.52 9.47 8.98
N LEU A 42 -13.30 9.15 7.94
CA LEU A 42 -13.25 7.89 7.19
C LEU A 42 -11.85 7.60 6.62
N ASN A 43 -11.13 8.63 6.14
CA ASN A 43 -9.81 8.47 5.52
C ASN A 43 -8.73 7.99 6.50
N ARG A 44 -8.98 8.11 7.82
CA ARG A 44 -8.08 7.62 8.87
C ARG A 44 -8.39 6.21 9.34
N ARG A 45 -9.41 5.56 8.78
CA ARG A 45 -9.80 4.18 9.12
C ARG A 45 -8.95 3.15 8.40
N ASP A 46 -7.70 3.06 8.83
CA ASP A 46 -6.67 2.16 8.27
C ASP A 46 -6.64 2.22 6.72
N PRO A 47 -6.28 3.37 6.10
CA PRO A 47 -6.31 3.52 4.64
C PRO A 47 -5.37 2.54 3.92
N VAL A 48 -5.69 2.23 2.67
CA VAL A 48 -4.88 1.34 1.82
C VAL A 48 -3.63 2.08 1.34
N MET A 49 -2.46 1.47 1.52
CA MET A 49 -1.17 2.01 1.08
C MET A 49 -0.71 1.37 -0.24
N TYR A 50 -0.84 0.05 -0.39
CA TYR A 50 -0.47 -0.68 -1.61
C TYR A 50 -1.55 -1.66 -2.05
N ARG A 51 -1.64 -1.86 -3.36
CA ARG A 51 -2.51 -2.84 -4.03
C ARG A 51 -1.74 -3.64 -5.08
N ILE A 52 -2.28 -4.79 -5.44
CA ILE A 52 -1.76 -5.64 -6.50
C ILE A 52 -2.43 -5.27 -7.83
N ILE A 53 -1.61 -5.02 -8.86
CA ILE A 53 -2.03 -4.85 -10.25
C ILE A 53 -0.98 -5.52 -11.15
N HIS A 54 -1.38 -6.54 -11.90
CA HIS A 54 -0.57 -7.18 -12.93
C HIS A 54 -0.78 -6.46 -14.27
N ALA A 55 -0.11 -5.32 -14.44
CA ALA A 55 -0.14 -4.56 -15.68
C ALA A 55 1.23 -3.96 -15.98
N THR A 56 1.56 -3.86 -17.27
CA THR A 56 2.78 -3.19 -17.73
C THR A 56 2.71 -1.70 -17.49
N HIS A 57 3.66 -1.14 -16.75
CA HIS A 57 3.75 0.29 -16.53
C HIS A 57 4.56 0.96 -17.64
N HIS A 58 4.08 2.09 -18.16
CA HIS A 58 4.71 2.79 -19.29
C HIS A 58 6.17 3.21 -19.04
N ASN A 59 6.55 3.60 -17.81
CA ASN A 59 7.92 4.03 -17.49
C ASN A 59 8.81 2.93 -16.90
N THR A 60 8.23 1.93 -16.22
CA THR A 60 8.97 0.91 -15.45
C THR A 60 8.73 -0.51 -15.94
N GLY A 61 8.00 -0.67 -17.04
CA GLY A 61 7.67 -1.97 -17.62
C GLY A 61 6.98 -2.91 -16.63
N ASP A 62 7.38 -4.18 -16.66
CA ASP A 62 6.85 -5.25 -15.84
C ASP A 62 7.63 -5.47 -14.53
N GLN A 63 8.41 -4.47 -14.09
CA GLN A 63 9.23 -4.58 -12.88
C GLN A 63 8.39 -4.75 -11.60
N TRP A 64 7.17 -4.21 -11.59
CA TRP A 64 6.32 -4.13 -10.41
C TRP A 64 4.93 -4.70 -10.68
N CYS A 65 4.41 -5.44 -9.70
CA CYS A 65 3.01 -5.86 -9.63
C CYS A 65 2.29 -5.31 -8.39
N VAL A 66 3.00 -4.54 -7.56
CA VAL A 66 2.46 -3.89 -6.36
C VAL A 66 2.67 -2.39 -6.49
N TYR A 67 1.57 -1.64 -6.47
CA TYR A 67 1.57 -0.20 -6.72
C TYR A 67 0.98 0.56 -5.53
N PRO A 68 1.54 1.73 -5.19
CA PRO A 68 1.03 2.54 -4.10
C PRO A 68 -0.31 3.20 -4.47
N MET A 69 -1.10 3.54 -3.47
CA MET A 69 -2.25 4.43 -3.60
C MET A 69 -1.79 5.89 -3.58
N TYR A 70 -2.57 6.80 -4.17
CA TYR A 70 -2.27 8.24 -4.17
C TYR A 70 -2.00 8.79 -2.77
N ASP A 71 -2.90 8.50 -1.81
CA ASP A 71 -2.79 8.95 -0.42
C ASP A 71 -1.49 8.48 0.29
N TRP A 72 -0.84 7.45 -0.27
CA TRP A 72 0.44 6.96 0.21
C TRP A 72 1.60 7.55 -0.58
N ALA A 73 1.57 7.52 -1.92
CA ALA A 73 2.67 7.95 -2.77
C ALA A 73 2.91 9.47 -2.73
N HIS A 74 1.84 10.26 -2.83
CA HIS A 74 1.91 11.72 -3.02
C HIS A 74 2.76 12.42 -1.96
N GLY A 75 2.51 12.12 -0.68
CA GLY A 75 3.27 12.73 0.42
C GLY A 75 4.75 12.31 0.47
N PHE A 76 5.11 11.13 -0.05
CA PHE A 76 6.51 10.76 -0.19
C PHE A 76 7.17 11.50 -1.34
N GLU A 77 6.50 11.61 -2.48
CA GLU A 77 7.00 12.34 -3.65
C GLU A 77 7.28 13.80 -3.27
N ASP A 78 6.32 14.50 -2.66
CA ASP A 78 6.50 15.87 -2.18
C ASP A 78 7.70 16.02 -1.22
N SER A 79 7.82 15.09 -0.27
CA SER A 79 8.89 15.11 0.73
C SER A 79 10.27 14.88 0.11
N ILE A 80 10.36 13.94 -0.85
CA ILE A 80 11.58 13.63 -1.60
C ILE A 80 12.00 14.81 -2.48
N GLU A 81 11.03 15.48 -3.12
CA GLU A 81 11.27 16.62 -4.00
C GLU A 81 11.43 17.95 -3.25
N GLY A 82 11.19 17.97 -1.94
CA GLY A 82 11.30 19.18 -1.12
C GLY A 82 10.22 20.22 -1.42
N ILE A 83 9.03 19.77 -1.82
CA ILE A 83 7.88 20.63 -2.10
C ILE A 83 7.50 21.40 -0.84
N THR A 84 7.42 22.72 -0.98
CA THR A 84 7.14 23.63 0.15
C THR A 84 5.66 23.96 0.31
N HIS A 85 4.88 23.83 -0.77
CA HIS A 85 3.46 24.18 -0.83
C HIS A 85 2.75 23.18 -1.77
N SER A 86 2.30 22.05 -1.21
CA SER A 86 1.51 21.03 -1.91
C SER A 86 0.02 21.29 -1.86
#